data_AF-A0A398DBM5-F1
#
_entry.id   AF-A0A398DBM5-F1
#
_cell.length_a   1.000
_cell.length_b   1.000
_cell.length_c   1.000
_cell.angle_alpha   90.00
_cell.angle_beta   90.00
_cell.angle_gamma   90.00
#
_symmetry.space_group_name_H-M   'P 1'
#
loop_
_entity.id
_entity.type
_entity.pdbx_description
1 polymer ?
#
loop_
_entity_poly.entity_id
_entity_poly.type
_entity_poly.pdbx_seq_one_letter_code
_entity_poly.pdbx_strand_id
1 'polypeptide(L)'
;MNAATRFKLPPVVMPEQDPAERVHNVREVPLGFTPEMALQEAQRCLQCTNQPCVEGCPVGVRIPEFIQAIESGDYLAGIGIIKQT
;
A
#
# COMPACT_ATOMS: atom_id res chain seq x y z
N MET A 1 12.25 -11.10 -6.31
CA MET A 1 12.27 -10.16 -7.47
C MET A 1 13.36 -9.12 -7.25
N ASN A 2 13.99 -8.59 -8.31
CA ASN A 2 14.96 -7.49 -8.19
C ASN A 2 14.28 -6.12 -8.42
N ALA A 3 14.96 -5.01 -8.09
CA ALA A 3 14.40 -3.67 -8.21
C ALA A 3 13.95 -3.31 -9.65
N ALA A 4 14.71 -3.75 -10.66
CA ALA A 4 14.37 -3.49 -12.07
C ALA A 4 13.08 -4.18 -12.50
N THR A 5 12.80 -5.39 -11.98
CA THR A 5 11.53 -6.08 -12.23
C THR A 5 10.37 -5.39 -11.51
N ARG A 6 10.57 -4.99 -10.25
CA ARG A 6 9.53 -4.32 -9.44
C ARG A 6 9.10 -2.98 -10.03
N PHE A 7 10.05 -2.19 -10.53
CA PHE A 7 9.78 -0.88 -11.13
C PHE A 7 8.87 -0.95 -12.37
N LYS A 8 8.86 -2.09 -13.08
CA LYS A 8 8.02 -2.29 -14.27
C LYS A 8 6.58 -2.68 -13.94
N LEU A 9 6.27 -3.00 -12.68
CA LEU A 9 4.93 -3.37 -12.27
C LEU A 9 4.01 -2.13 -12.28
N PRO A 10 2.88 -2.17 -13.01
CA PRO A 10 1.94 -1.07 -13.00
C PRO A 10 1.27 -0.93 -11.62
N PRO A 11 0.81 0.27 -11.23
CA PRO A 11 -0.02 0.43 -10.05
C PRO A 11 -1.28 -0.42 -10.13
N VAL A 12 -1.64 -1.05 -9.02
CA VAL A 12 -2.92 -1.74 -8.88
C VAL A 12 -4.01 -0.68 -8.69
N VAL A 13 -5.01 -0.70 -9.58
CA VAL A 13 -6.14 0.23 -9.52
C VAL A 13 -7.06 -0.16 -8.36
N MET A 14 -7.36 0.79 -7.49
CA MET A 14 -8.27 0.55 -6.37
C MET A 14 -9.71 0.42 -6.89
N PRO A 15 -10.47 -0.59 -6.45
CA PRO A 15 -11.89 -0.67 -6.74
C PRO A 15 -12.62 0.53 -6.12
N GLU A 16 -13.49 1.17 -6.89
CA GLU A 16 -14.29 2.32 -6.47
C GLU A 16 -15.78 2.05 -6.76
N GLN A 17 -16.67 2.72 -6.03
CA GLN A 17 -18.08 2.77 -6.39
C GLN A 17 -18.29 3.39 -7.78
N ASP A 18 -19.30 2.90 -8.50
CA ASP A 18 -19.72 3.46 -9.79
C ASP A 18 -20.11 4.94 -9.63
N PRO A 19 -19.60 5.85 -10.48
CA PRO A 19 -19.99 7.26 -10.49
C PRO A 19 -21.51 7.50 -10.49
N ALA A 20 -22.28 6.71 -11.22
CA ALA A 20 -23.73 6.84 -11.28
C ALA A 20 -24.42 6.47 -9.95
N GLU A 21 -23.83 5.57 -9.17
CA GLU A 21 -24.37 5.18 -7.86
C GLU A 21 -23.90 6.12 -6.74
N ARG A 22 -22.62 6.51 -6.75
CA ARG A 22 -21.99 7.29 -5.66
C ARG A 22 -22.47 8.73 -5.56
N VAL A 23 -23.08 9.28 -6.62
CA VAL A 23 -23.72 10.61 -6.57
C VAL A 23 -25.02 10.63 -5.76
N HIS A 24 -25.56 9.46 -5.42
CA HIS A 24 -26.83 9.32 -4.71
C HIS A 24 -26.68 8.86 -3.26
N ASN A 25 -25.46 8.72 -2.74
CA ASN A 25 -25.22 8.24 -1.38
C ASN A 25 -23.94 8.84 -0.76
N VAL A 26 -23.72 8.59 0.53
CA VAL A 26 -22.54 9.06 1.30
C VAL A 26 -21.67 7.90 1.79
N ARG A 27 -21.80 6.71 1.18
CA ARG A 27 -20.97 5.55 1.51
C ARG A 27 -19.58 5.76 0.90
N GLU A 28 -18.60 5.04 1.44
CA GLU A 28 -17.21 5.14 1.04
C GLU A 28 -17.02 4.81 -0.44
N VAL A 29 -16.45 5.76 -1.20
CA VAL A 29 -16.18 5.59 -2.63
C VAL A 29 -15.04 4.60 -2.89
N PRO A 30 -13.84 4.74 -2.29
CA PRO A 30 -12.79 3.75 -2.43
C PRO A 30 -13.15 2.50 -1.61
N LEU A 31 -13.30 1.35 -2.27
CA LEU A 31 -13.70 0.10 -1.61
C LEU A 31 -12.51 -0.64 -0.98
N GLY A 32 -11.30 -0.11 -1.14
CA GLY A 32 -10.06 -0.72 -0.66
C GLY A 32 -9.59 -1.90 -1.50
N PHE A 33 -8.38 -2.38 -1.19
CA PHE A 33 -7.80 -3.54 -1.87
C PHE A 33 -8.26 -4.86 -1.27
N THR A 34 -8.40 -5.89 -2.11
CA THR A 34 -8.43 -7.27 -1.64
C THR A 34 -7.03 -7.68 -1.14
N PRO A 35 -6.90 -8.76 -0.35
CA PRO A 35 -5.58 -9.26 0.07
C PRO A 35 -4.62 -9.49 -1.10
N GLU A 36 -5.10 -10.03 -2.22
CA GLU A 36 -4.31 -10.30 -3.42
C GLU A 36 -3.85 -9.01 -4.09
N MET A 37 -4.73 -8.01 -4.19
CA MET A 37 -4.41 -6.69 -4.75
C MET A 37 -3.39 -5.97 -3.87
N ALA A 38 -3.54 -6.04 -2.55
CA ALA A 38 -2.61 -5.44 -1.60
C ALA A 38 -1.21 -6.08 -1.70
N LEU A 39 -1.14 -7.40 -1.85
CA LEU A 39 0.11 -8.13 -2.11
C LEU A 39 0.77 -7.67 -3.42
N GLN A 40 -0.01 -7.57 -4.50
CA GLN A 40 0.48 -7.10 -5.80
C GLN A 40 1.03 -5.67 -5.74
N GLU A 41 0.34 -4.77 -5.04
CA GLU A 41 0.81 -3.39 -4.87
C GLU A 41 2.07 -3.33 -3.99
N ALA A 42 2.13 -4.12 -2.91
CA ALA A 42 3.29 -4.19 -2.02
C ALA A 42 4.57 -4.66 -2.74
N GLN A 43 4.43 -5.57 -3.73
CA GLN A 43 5.54 -6.05 -4.55
C GLN A 43 6.22 -4.95 -5.38
N ARG A 44 5.55 -3.80 -5.59
CA ARG A 44 6.12 -2.66 -6.32
C ARG A 44 7.15 -1.88 -5.51
N CYS A 45 7.12 -1.99 -4.18
CA CYS A 45 8.07 -1.31 -3.32
C CYS A 45 9.49 -1.82 -3.58
N LEU A 46 10.41 -0.90 -3.90
CA LEU A 46 11.78 -1.24 -4.28
C LEU A 46 12.68 -1.57 -3.08
N GLN A 47 12.20 -1.35 -1.86
CA GLN A 47 13.00 -1.41 -0.63
C GLN A 47 14.24 -0.49 -0.73
N CYS A 48 13.99 0.79 -1.06
CA CYS A 48 15.04 1.79 -1.27
C CYS A 48 15.91 1.97 -0.02
N THR A 49 17.23 1.90 -0.15
CA THR A 49 18.16 2.09 0.97
C THR A 49 18.04 3.46 1.65
N ASN A 50 17.79 4.52 0.86
CA ASN A 50 17.68 5.89 1.36
C ASN A 50 16.26 6.27 1.82
N GLN A 51 15.28 5.37 1.70
CA GLN A 51 13.91 5.51 2.25
C GLN A 51 13.27 6.93 2.16
N PRO A 52 13.20 7.57 0.98
CA PRO A 52 12.69 8.94 0.85
C PRO A 52 11.21 9.08 1.24
N CYS A 53 10.45 7.98 1.19
CA CYS A 53 9.06 7.93 1.65
C CYS A 53 8.94 8.17 3.17
N VAL A 54 9.89 7.69 3.96
CA VAL A 54 9.90 7.87 5.42
C VAL A 54 10.23 9.33 5.76
N GLU A 55 11.24 9.90 5.08
CA GLU A 55 11.60 11.32 5.22
C GLU A 55 10.44 12.25 4.85
N GLY A 56 9.64 11.88 3.85
CA GLY A 56 8.47 12.64 3.42
C GLY A 56 7.25 12.50 4.34
N CYS A 57 7.24 11.53 5.26
CA CYS A 57 6.13 11.33 6.18
C CYS A 57 6.25 12.28 7.39
N PRO A 58 5.28 13.16 7.67
CA PRO A 58 5.38 14.11 8.79
C PRO A 58 5.54 13.49 10.19
N VAL A 59 5.13 12.23 10.33
CA VAL A 59 5.23 11.45 11.58
C VAL A 59 6.26 10.32 11.48
N GLY A 60 7.03 10.26 10.38
CA GLY A 60 8.14 9.32 10.23
C GLY A 60 7.73 7.85 10.19
N VAL A 61 6.55 7.51 9.63
CA VAL A 61 6.11 6.12 9.50
C VAL A 61 7.16 5.32 8.72
N ARG A 62 7.51 4.16 9.26
CA ARG A 62 8.39 3.14 8.68
C ARG A 62 7.70 2.42 7.52
N ILE A 63 7.57 3.12 6.39
CA ILE A 63 6.80 2.70 5.21
C ILE A 63 7.36 1.43 4.55
N PRO A 64 8.67 1.33 4.24
CA PRO A 64 9.22 0.12 3.64
C PRO A 64 8.99 -1.13 4.49
N GLU A 65 9.04 -0.98 5.82
CA GLU A 65 8.90 -2.08 6.77
C GLU A 65 7.47 -2.62 6.82
N PHE A 66 6.44 -1.77 6.93
CA PHE A 66 5.07 -2.28 6.93
C PHE A 66 4.65 -2.80 5.55
N ILE A 67 5.17 -2.24 4.45
CA ILE A 67 4.93 -2.78 3.11
C ILE A 67 5.56 -4.17 2.96
N GLN A 68 6.75 -4.38 3.53
CA GLN A 68 7.38 -5.71 3.53
C GLN A 68 6.53 -6.73 4.29
N ALA A 69 5.91 -6.33 5.40
CA ALA A 69 4.99 -7.17 6.15
C ALA A 69 3.72 -7.51 5.36
N ILE A 70 3.18 -6.56 4.58
CA ILE A 70 2.09 -6.82 3.63
C ILE A 70 2.54 -7.85 2.58
N GLU A 71 3.70 -7.66 1.95
CA GLU A 71 4.24 -8.58 0.93
C GLU A 71 4.43 -10.01 1.47
N SER A 72 4.78 -10.17 2.76
CA SER A 72 4.88 -11.48 3.41
C SER A 72 3.54 -12.03 3.92
N GLY A 73 2.44 -11.29 3.77
CA GLY A 73 1.11 -11.67 4.27
C GLY A 73 0.94 -11.52 5.80
N ASP A 74 1.87 -10.86 6.49
CA ASP A 74 1.82 -10.63 7.93
C ASP A 74 1.22 -9.24 8.24
N TYR A 75 -0.09 -9.13 8.06
CA TYR A 75 -0.81 -7.87 8.26
C TYR A 75 -0.77 -7.38 9.70
N LEU A 76 -0.72 -8.28 10.68
CA LEU A 76 -0.65 -7.92 12.09
C LEU A 76 0.69 -7.28 12.43
N ALA A 77 1.80 -7.82 11.92
CA ALA A 77 3.10 -7.18 12.03
C ALA A 77 3.10 -5.80 11.36
N GLY A 78 2.50 -5.68 10.17
CA GLY A 78 2.34 -4.40 9.47
C GLY A 78 1.63 -3.34 10.32
N ILE A 79 0.51 -3.69 10.93
CA ILE A 79 -0.22 -2.79 11.85
C ILE A 79 0.64 -2.44 13.06
N GLY A 80 1.37 -3.41 13.62
CA GLY A 80 2.28 -3.19 14.73
C GLY A 80 3.39 -2.19 14.39
N ILE A 81 3.93 -2.23 13.16
CA ILE A 81 4.96 -1.32 12.68
C ILE A 81 4.42 0.11 12.56
N ILE A 82 3.22 0.27 11.99
CA ILE A 82 2.56 1.58 11.81
C ILE A 82 2.27 2.24 13.16
N LYS A 83 1.85 1.47 14.17
CA LYS A 83 1.48 1.99 15.50
C LYS A 83 2.67 2.32 16.42
N GLN A 84 3.90 2.07 16.00
CA GLN A 84 5.11 2.34 16.80
C GLN A 84 5.64 3.78 16.65
N THR A 85 5.08 4.53 15.72
CA THR A 85 5.37 5.94 15.44
C THR A 85 4.14 6.77 15.74
#